data_AF-A0A951G1R3-F1
#
_entry.id   AF-A0A951G1R3-F1
#
_cell.length_a   1.000
_cell.length_b   1.000
_cell.length_c   1.000
_cell.angle_alpha   90.00
_cell.angle_beta   90.00
_cell.angle_gamma   90.00
#
_symmetry.space_group_name_H-M   'P 1'
#
loop_
_entity.id
_entity.type
_entity.pdbx_description
1 polymer ?
#
loop_
_entity_poly.entity_id
_entity_poly.type
_entity_poly.pdbx_seq_one_letter_code
_entity_poly.pdbx_strand_id
1 'polypeptide(L)'
;MSAAQPYEALARSIERELELISDGAFEKLDALHAERAALIASLPAVPPAGARPALQRAALMNKRLEIEILRRREAIVVQTTNAERVERTARGYAAALETL
;
A
#
# COMPACT_ATOMS: atom_id res chain seq x y z
N MET A 1 25.47 -17.41 4.56
CA MET A 1 24.15 -16.87 4.18
C MET A 1 23.42 -17.93 3.37
N SER A 2 22.21 -18.34 3.78
CA SER A 2 21.44 -19.35 3.02
C SER A 2 20.96 -18.73 1.70
N ALA A 3 20.93 -19.51 0.61
CA ALA A 3 20.42 -19.08 -0.69
C ALA A 3 18.94 -18.60 -0.64
N ALA A 4 18.20 -18.92 0.43
CA ALA A 4 16.84 -18.46 0.67
C ALA A 4 16.74 -17.05 1.32
N GLN A 5 17.83 -16.51 1.89
CA GLN A 5 17.78 -15.23 2.62
C GLN A 5 17.29 -14.03 1.81
N PRO A 6 17.67 -13.85 0.52
CA PRO A 6 17.13 -12.77 -0.30
C PRO A 6 15.62 -12.87 -0.51
N TYR A 7 15.08 -14.09 -0.60
CA TYR A 7 13.64 -14.32 -0.76
C TYR A 7 12.88 -14.04 0.54
N GLU A 8 13.48 -14.33 1.70
CA GLU A 8 12.94 -13.92 3.00
C GLU A 8 12.89 -12.39 3.14
N ALA A 9 13.91 -11.69 2.63
CA ALA A 9 13.91 -10.23 2.60
C ALA A 9 12.83 -9.69 1.65
N LEU A 10 12.61 -10.33 0.50
CA LEU A 10 11.53 -9.97 -0.42
C LEU A 10 10.15 -10.12 0.24
N ALA A 11 9.91 -11.23 0.94
CA ALA A 11 8.66 -11.44 1.66
C ALA A 11 8.44 -10.37 2.75
N ARG A 12 9.47 -10.04 3.52
CA ARG A 12 9.41 -8.95 4.52
C ARG A 12 9.18 -7.58 3.90
N SER A 13 9.72 -7.31 2.71
CA SER A 13 9.46 -6.05 2.00
C SER A 13 7.98 -5.89 1.65
N ILE A 14 7.30 -6.97 1.24
CA ILE A 14 5.86 -6.94 0.95
C ILE A 14 5.03 -6.78 2.23
N GLU A 15 5.42 -7.45 3.32
CA GLU A 15 4.80 -7.26 4.64
C GLU A 15 4.92 -5.80 5.10
N ARG A 16 6.10 -5.20 4.92
CA ARG A 16 6.32 -3.80 5.26
C ARG A 16 5.50 -2.85 4.39
N GLU A 17 5.32 -3.16 3.11
CA GLU A 17 4.44 -2.38 2.24
C GLU A 17 2.99 -2.40 2.73
N LEU A 18 2.50 -3.59 3.11
CA LEU A 18 1.16 -3.73 3.67
C LEU A 18 0.98 -2.90 4.94
N GLU A 19 1.98 -2.88 5.84
CA GLU A 19 1.97 -2.02 7.03
C GLU A 19 1.91 -0.53 6.64
N LEU A 20 2.76 -0.06 5.73
CA LEU A 20 2.77 1.34 5.30
C LEU A 20 1.43 1.78 4.69
N ILE A 21 0.82 0.95 3.85
CA ILE A 21 -0.49 1.24 3.26
C ILE A 21 -1.58 1.25 4.34
N SER A 22 -1.51 0.33 5.30
CA SER A 22 -2.43 0.28 6.44
C SER A 22 -2.31 1.52 7.34
N ASP A 23 -1.10 2.04 7.51
CA ASP A 23 -0.83 3.23 8.32
C ASP A 23 -1.07 4.54 7.54
N GLY A 24 -1.30 4.47 6.21
CA GLY A 24 -1.42 5.63 5.34
C GLY A 24 -0.10 6.37 5.10
N ALA A 25 1.04 5.74 5.41
CA ALA A 25 2.39 6.29 5.26
C ALA A 25 2.89 6.12 3.81
N PHE A 26 2.12 6.66 2.85
CA PHE A 26 2.36 6.49 1.41
C PHE A 26 3.68 7.12 0.94
N GLU A 27 4.15 8.16 1.63
CA GLU A 27 5.41 8.86 1.34
C GLU A 27 6.64 7.96 1.47
N LYS A 28 6.53 6.83 2.17
CA LYS A 28 7.62 5.87 2.37
C LYS A 28 7.63 4.74 1.33
N LEU A 29 6.61 4.66 0.48
CA LEU A 29 6.46 3.57 -0.50
C LEU A 29 7.50 3.63 -1.61
N ASP A 30 7.82 4.82 -2.11
CA ASP A 30 8.79 4.98 -3.21
C ASP A 30 10.16 4.43 -2.85
N ALA A 31 10.65 4.74 -1.64
CA ALA A 31 11.91 4.22 -1.12
C ALA A 31 11.87 2.68 -1.00
N LEU A 32 10.79 2.14 -0.41
CA LEU A 32 10.63 0.69 -0.26
C LEU A 32 10.54 -0.03 -1.62
N HIS A 33 9.89 0.57 -2.61
CA HIS A 33 9.78 0.03 -3.97
C HIS A 33 11.14 0.02 -4.66
N ALA A 34 11.94 1.08 -4.51
CA ALA A 34 13.30 1.13 -5.04
C ALA A 34 14.20 0.05 -4.43
N GLU A 35 14.17 -0.11 -3.10
CA GLU A 35 14.90 -1.16 -2.40
C GLU A 35 14.50 -2.56 -2.88
N ARG A 36 13.19 -2.80 -3.02
CA ARG A 36 12.67 -4.07 -3.53
C ARG A 36 13.08 -4.33 -4.96
N ALA A 37 13.02 -3.33 -5.84
CA ALA A 37 13.42 -3.46 -7.23
C ALA A 37 14.91 -3.84 -7.34
N ALA A 38 15.77 -3.21 -6.54
CA ALA A 38 17.19 -3.57 -6.45
C ALA A 38 17.39 -5.00 -5.94
N LEU A 39 16.64 -5.42 -4.91
CA LEU A 39 16.68 -6.78 -4.41
C LEU A 39 16.26 -7.79 -5.48
N ILE A 40 15.14 -7.57 -6.17
CA ILE A 40 14.64 -8.45 -7.25
C ILE A 40 15.67 -8.56 -8.37
N ALA A 41 16.29 -7.45 -8.77
CA ALA A 41 17.33 -7.44 -9.80
C ALA A 41 18.57 -8.28 -9.43
N SER A 42 18.84 -8.47 -8.13
CA SER A 42 19.93 -9.32 -7.65
C SER A 42 19.59 -10.81 -7.54
N LEU A 43 18.31 -11.19 -7.70
CA LEU A 43 17.88 -12.57 -7.55
C LEU A 43 18.27 -13.41 -8.78
N PRO A 44 18.62 -14.70 -8.59
CA PRO A 44 18.83 -15.60 -9.71
C PRO A 44 17.52 -15.83 -10.47
N ALA A 45 17.61 -16.05 -11.78
CA ALA A 45 16.44 -16.32 -12.63
C ALA A 45 15.65 -17.57 -12.19
N VAL A 46 16.33 -18.56 -11.62
CA VAL A 46 15.71 -19.77 -11.05
C VAL A 46 15.88 -19.75 -9.53
N PRO A 47 14.79 -19.70 -8.75
CA PRO A 47 14.89 -19.71 -7.30
C PRO A 47 15.35 -21.07 -6.76
N PRO A 48 16.18 -21.10 -5.70
CA PRO A 48 16.58 -22.34 -5.05
C PRO A 48 15.38 -22.98 -4.34
N ALA A 49 15.38 -24.31 -4.18
CA ALA A 49 14.27 -25.04 -3.56
C ALA A 49 13.91 -24.52 -2.14
N GLY A 50 14.92 -24.10 -1.38
CA GLY A 50 14.75 -23.53 -0.03
C GLY A 50 14.02 -22.18 0.00
N ALA A 51 13.86 -21.49 -1.13
CA ALA A 51 13.13 -20.21 -1.21
C ALA A 51 11.60 -20.40 -1.25
N ARG A 52 11.12 -21.64 -1.48
CA ARG A 52 9.69 -21.91 -1.65
C ARG A 52 8.80 -21.37 -0.52
N PRO A 53 9.13 -21.54 0.78
CA PRO A 53 8.30 -21.01 1.86
C PRO A 53 8.22 -19.47 1.83
N ALA A 54 9.34 -18.79 1.58
CA ALA A 54 9.40 -17.34 1.49
C ALA A 54 8.56 -16.81 0.31
N LEU A 55 8.64 -17.47 -0.85
CA LEU A 55 7.86 -17.11 -2.04
C LEU A 55 6.36 -17.33 -1.84
N GLN A 56 5.96 -18.41 -1.15
CA GLN A 56 4.56 -18.63 -0.79
C GLN A 56 4.04 -17.54 0.16
N ARG A 57 4.86 -17.14 1.14
CA ARG A 57 4.53 -16.04 2.06
C ARG A 57 4.39 -14.72 1.31
N ALA A 58 5.34 -14.39 0.44
CA ALA A 58 5.30 -13.22 -0.42
C ALA A 58 4.02 -13.17 -1.28
N ALA A 59 3.65 -14.29 -1.92
CA ALA A 59 2.44 -14.37 -2.72
C ALA A 59 1.17 -14.13 -1.90
N LEU A 60 1.08 -14.71 -0.69
CA LEU A 60 -0.04 -14.48 0.22
C LEU A 60 -0.12 -13.01 0.66
N MET A 61 1.01 -12.40 1.00
CA MET A 61 1.04 -10.99 1.43
C MET A 61 0.70 -10.04 0.29
N ASN A 62 1.12 -10.32 -0.94
CA ASN A 62 0.70 -9.55 -2.12
C ASN A 62 -0.83 -9.56 -2.28
N LYS A 63 -1.49 -10.71 -2.06
CA LYS A 63 -2.95 -10.77 -2.11
C LYS A 63 -3.62 -9.94 -1.02
N ARG A 64 -3.05 -9.90 0.18
CA ARG A 64 -3.53 -9.03 1.27
C ARG A 64 -3.32 -7.56 0.95
N LEU A 65 -2.18 -7.22 0.34
CA LEU A 65 -1.85 -5.88 -0.12
C LEU A 65 -2.84 -5.37 -1.17
N GLU A 66 -3.16 -6.19 -2.18
CA GLU A 66 -4.18 -5.87 -3.21
C GLU A 66 -5.53 -5.51 -2.56
N ILE A 67 -5.97 -6.28 -1.57
CA ILE A 67 -7.22 -6.03 -0.83
C ILE A 67 -7.15 -4.71 -0.06
N GLU A 68 -6.04 -4.44 0.64
CA GLU A 68 -5.92 -3.23 1.45
C GLU A 68 -5.86 -1.97 0.57
N ILE A 69 -5.21 -2.03 -0.59
CA ILE A 69 -5.21 -0.93 -1.57
C ILE A 69 -6.64 -0.60 -2.01
N LEU A 70 -7.46 -1.61 -2.32
CA LEU A 70 -8.86 -1.41 -2.70
C LEU A 70 -9.66 -0.76 -1.55
N ARG A 71 -9.50 -1.24 -0.32
CA ARG A 71 -10.15 -0.66 0.86
C ARG A 71 -9.77 0.80 1.07
N ARG A 72 -8.49 1.13 0.93
CA ARG A 72 -8.00 2.52 1.08
C ARG A 72 -8.56 3.42 0.00
N ARG A 73 -8.61 2.95 -1.24
CA ARG A 73 -9.22 3.68 -2.35
C ARG A 73 -10.69 3.99 -2.07
N GLU A 74 -11.46 3.00 -1.61
CA GLU A 74 -12.87 3.19 -1.24
C GLU A 74 -13.03 4.21 -0.12
N ALA A 75 -12.19 4.13 0.93
CA ALA A 75 -12.20 5.10 2.03
C ALA A 75 -11.96 6.54 1.56
N ILE A 76 -11.00 6.75 0.65
CA ILE A 76 -10.70 8.07 0.08
C ILE A 76 -11.91 8.60 -0.71
N VAL A 77 -12.54 7.77 -1.55
CA VAL A 77 -13.71 8.18 -2.33
C VAL A 77 -14.86 8.64 -1.43
N VAL A 78 -15.13 7.90 -0.35
CA VAL A 78 -16.16 8.26 0.64
C VAL A 78 -15.81 9.59 1.33
N GLN A 79 -14.54 9.78 1.72
CA GLN A 79 -14.09 11.00 2.37
C GLN A 79 -14.23 12.23 1.46
N THR A 80 -13.83 12.13 0.19
CA THR A 80 -13.97 13.23 -0.78
C THR A 80 -15.43 13.59 -1.01
N THR A 81 -16.30 12.60 -1.19
CA THR A 81 -17.75 12.82 -1.36
C THR A 81 -18.36 13.54 -0.15
N ASN A 82 -17.93 13.18 1.05
CA ASN A 82 -18.37 13.83 2.28
C ASN A 82 -17.87 15.28 2.37
N ALA A 83 -16.62 15.54 2.00
CA ALA A 83 -16.05 16.89 1.98
C ALA A 83 -16.82 17.81 1.00
N GLU A 84 -17.12 17.33 -0.21
CA GLU A 84 -17.92 18.08 -1.19
C GLU A 84 -19.33 18.41 -0.67
N ARG A 85 -19.95 17.46 0.04
CA ARG A 85 -21.27 17.68 0.64
C ARG A 85 -21.22 18.75 1.73
N VAL A 86 -20.23 18.68 2.62
CA VAL A 86 -20.04 19.68 3.70
C VAL A 86 -19.79 21.05 3.11
N GLU A 87 -18.95 21.16 2.08
CA GLU A 87 -18.68 22.42 1.38
C GLU A 87 -19.96 23.01 0.77
N ARG A 88 -20.78 22.19 0.09
CA ARG A 88 -22.05 22.64 -0.49
C ARG A 88 -23.00 23.17 0.58
N THR A 89 -23.10 22.48 1.71
CA THR A 89 -23.92 22.93 2.84
C THR A 89 -23.39 24.23 3.44
N ALA A 90 -22.08 24.37 3.63
CA ALA A 90 -21.47 25.60 4.14
C ALA A 90 -21.71 26.81 3.22
N ARG A 91 -21.58 26.63 1.90
CA ARG A 91 -21.91 27.67 0.91
C ARG A 91 -23.38 28.07 0.96
N GLY A 92 -24.29 27.12 1.17
CA GLY A 92 -25.71 27.40 1.34
C GLY A 92 -26.02 28.29 2.56
N TYR A 93 -25.36 28.02 3.69
CA TYR A 93 -25.49 28.86 4.89
C TYR A 93 -24.89 30.26 4.71
N ALA A 94 -23.73 30.37 4.05
CA ALA A 94 -23.11 31.66 3.76
C ALA A 94 -24.04 32.55 2.90
N ALA A 95 -24.62 31.99 1.84
CA ALA A 95 -25.54 32.73 0.98
C ALA A 95 -26.82 33.19 1.73
N ALA A 96 -27.33 32.38 2.67
CA ALA A 96 -28.52 32.75 3.46
C ALA A 96 -28.24 33.90 4.44
N LEU A 97 -27.01 34.01 4.96
CA LEU A 97 -26.60 35.09 5.85
C LEU A 97 -26.40 36.42 5.12
N GLU A 98 -25.99 36.40 3.84
CA GLU A 98 -25.81 37.60 3.02
C GLU A 98 -27.14 38.24 2.57
N THR A 99 -28.24 37.50 2.63
CA THR A 99 -29.58 37.96 2.22
C THR A 99 -30.43 38.54 3.37
N LEU A 100 -29.89 38.60 4.59
CA LEU A 100 -30.51 39.19 5.79
C LEU A 100 -29.98 40.60 6.03
#